data_AF-A0A7W0SSS6-F1
#
_entry.id   AF-A0A7W0SSS6-F1
#
_cell.length_a   1.000
_cell.length_b   1.000
_cell.length_c   1.000
_cell.angle_alpha   90.00
_cell.angle_beta   90.00
_cell.angle_gamma   90.00
#
_symmetry.space_group_name_H-M   'P 1'
#
loop_
_entity.id
_entity.type
_entity.pdbx_description
1 polymer ?
#
loop_
_entity_poly.entity_id
_entity_poly.type
_entity_poly.pdbx_seq_one_letter_code
_entity_poly.pdbx_strand_id
1 'polypeptide(L)'
;MSDWYWIGVLVGLGVAFGVLFAGLLASTRVGLLAAALLGTAAAVFVGLAIDNWNEAVGGAVGGLLGALGAGQVVRRALHRGGTRGGTALLVAGAAVLLAALAFVPVVGYLHGVAVPALAGRLRRSAGRRHAGLRSLARD
;
A
#
# COMPACT_ATOMS: atom_id res chain seq x y z
N MET A 1 -1.60 21.71 -17.88
CA MET A 1 -2.07 21.34 -16.53
C MET A 1 -1.09 21.89 -15.50
N SER A 2 -1.58 22.42 -14.38
CA SER A 2 -0.76 22.97 -13.28
C SER A 2 -0.04 21.87 -12.47
N ASP A 3 1.17 22.14 -11.98
CA ASP A 3 2.06 21.21 -11.25
C ASP A 3 1.38 20.37 -10.15
N TRP A 4 0.44 20.96 -9.39
CA TRP A 4 -0.29 20.23 -8.33
C TRP A 4 -1.04 18.98 -8.83
N TYR A 5 -1.47 18.98 -10.11
CA TYR A 5 -2.21 17.89 -10.73
C TYR A 5 -1.29 16.69 -10.90
N TRP A 6 -0.11 16.92 -11.46
CA TRP A 6 0.88 15.88 -11.73
C TRP A 6 1.48 15.33 -10.43
N ILE A 7 1.68 16.17 -9.42
CA ILE A 7 2.10 15.72 -8.08
C ILE A 7 1.07 14.73 -7.50
N GLY A 8 -0.22 15.08 -7.54
CA GLY A 8 -1.29 14.20 -7.05
C GLY A 8 -1.39 12.87 -7.82
N VAL A 9 -1.26 12.92 -9.15
CA VAL A 9 -1.26 11.72 -10.01
C VAL A 9 -0.07 10.82 -9.68
N LEU A 10 1.13 11.38 -9.52
CA LEU A 10 2.33 10.59 -9.25
C LEU A 10 2.34 10.00 -7.84
N VAL A 11 1.84 10.72 -6.84
CA VAL A 11 1.60 10.15 -5.50
C VAL A 11 0.67 8.93 -5.60
N GLY A 12 -0.44 9.06 -6.33
CA GLY A 12 -1.41 7.97 -6.53
C GLY A 12 -0.82 6.77 -7.29
N LEU A 13 -0.07 7.02 -8.35
CA LEU A 13 0.66 5.97 -9.10
C LEU A 13 1.70 5.29 -8.22
N GLY A 14 2.44 6.06 -7.42
CA GLY A 14 3.37 5.53 -6.43
C GLY A 14 2.67 4.54 -5.49
N VAL A 15 1.54 4.94 -4.89
CA VAL A 15 0.74 4.04 -4.04
C VAL A 15 0.35 2.77 -4.78
N ALA A 16 -0.10 2.87 -6.03
CA ALA A 16 -0.46 1.70 -6.84
C ALA A 16 0.72 0.75 -7.07
N PHE A 17 1.91 1.27 -7.40
CA PHE A 17 3.13 0.45 -7.52
C PHE A 17 3.49 -0.23 -6.19
N GLY A 18 3.46 0.51 -5.08
CA GLY A 18 3.71 -0.05 -3.76
C GLY A 18 2.74 -1.19 -3.41
N VAL A 19 1.44 -1.00 -3.69
CA VAL A 19 0.39 -2.01 -3.47
C VAL A 19 0.62 -3.25 -4.34
N LEU A 20 0.95 -3.05 -5.62
CA LEU A 20 1.24 -4.12 -6.57
C LEU A 20 2.40 -4.99 -6.09
N PHE A 21 3.55 -4.37 -5.80
CA PHE A 21 4.74 -5.10 -5.35
C PHE A 21 4.53 -5.76 -3.99
N ALA A 22 3.75 -5.15 -3.09
CA ALA A 22 3.39 -5.78 -1.82
C ALA A 22 2.53 -7.04 -2.04
N GLY A 23 1.58 -7.02 -2.98
CA GLY A 23 0.80 -8.18 -3.38
C GLY A 23 1.67 -9.36 -3.86
N LEU A 24 2.72 -9.05 -4.61
CA LEU A 24 3.63 -10.04 -5.17
C LEU A 24 4.66 -10.56 -4.16
N LEU A 25 5.19 -9.69 -3.30
CA LEU A 25 6.45 -9.95 -2.60
C LEU A 25 6.32 -9.95 -1.07
N ALA A 26 5.25 -9.39 -0.47
CA ALA A 26 5.16 -9.19 0.98
C ALA A 26 4.92 -10.49 1.80
N SER A 27 5.08 -11.68 1.21
CA SER A 27 4.98 -12.95 1.93
C SER A 27 6.05 -13.09 3.03
N THR A 28 7.20 -12.45 2.87
CA THR A 28 8.32 -12.45 3.84
C THR A 28 8.67 -11.02 4.26
N ARG A 29 9.41 -10.87 5.38
CA ARG A 29 9.90 -9.54 5.81
C ARG A 29 10.85 -8.93 4.78
N VAL A 30 11.74 -9.74 4.20
CA VAL A 30 12.66 -9.32 3.12
C VAL A 30 11.86 -8.90 1.89
N GLY A 31 10.85 -9.68 1.52
CA GLY A 31 9.98 -9.35 0.38
C GLY A 31 9.16 -8.08 0.59
N LEU A 32 8.76 -7.73 1.83
CA LEU A 32 8.15 -6.44 2.13
C LEU A 32 9.12 -5.27 1.92
N LEU A 33 10.38 -5.41 2.36
CA LEU A 33 11.40 -4.39 2.14
C LEU A 33 11.69 -4.22 0.64
N ALA A 34 11.82 -5.33 -0.08
CA ALA A 34 11.98 -5.31 -1.53
C ALA A 34 10.76 -4.69 -2.24
N ALA A 35 9.53 -4.97 -1.79
CA ALA A 35 8.34 -4.33 -2.33
C ALA A 35 8.32 -2.81 -2.09
N ALA A 36 8.73 -2.37 -0.91
CA ALA A 36 8.84 -0.94 -0.61
C ALA A 36 9.90 -0.29 -1.51
N LEU A 37 11.09 -0.89 -1.63
CA LEU A 37 12.16 -0.38 -2.49
C LEU A 37 11.74 -0.33 -3.96
N LEU A 38 11.17 -1.41 -4.50
CA LEU A 38 10.73 -1.49 -5.89
C LEU A 38 9.57 -0.55 -6.19
N GLY A 39 8.58 -0.45 -5.29
CA GLY A 39 7.46 0.49 -5.45
C GLY A 39 7.92 1.94 -5.43
N THR A 40 8.85 2.28 -4.52
CA THR A 40 9.44 3.61 -4.44
C THR A 40 10.28 3.92 -5.68
N ALA A 41 11.15 2.98 -6.08
CA ALA A 41 12.03 3.14 -7.24
C ALA A 41 11.24 3.27 -8.55
N ALA A 42 10.19 2.45 -8.74
CA ALA A 42 9.31 2.56 -9.90
C ALA A 42 8.61 3.92 -9.96
N ALA A 43 8.12 4.42 -8.83
CA ALA A 43 7.46 5.72 -8.77
C ALA A 43 8.43 6.89 -9.02
N VAL A 44 9.65 6.81 -8.47
CA VAL A 44 10.71 7.80 -8.73
C VAL A 44 11.09 7.79 -10.20
N PHE A 45 11.27 6.61 -10.80
CA PHE A 45 11.59 6.48 -12.22
C PHE A 45 10.52 7.14 -13.11
N VAL A 46 9.25 6.94 -12.79
CA VAL A 46 8.13 7.59 -13.50
C VAL A 46 8.15 9.11 -13.31
N GLY A 47 8.50 9.62 -12.12
CA GLY A 47 8.60 11.07 -11.89
C GLY A 47 9.79 11.73 -12.56
N LEU A 48 10.95 11.06 -12.59
CA LEU A 48 12.12 11.53 -13.31
C LEU A 48 11.90 11.54 -14.82
N ALA A 49 11.10 10.63 -15.36
CA ALA A 49 10.73 10.64 -16.78
C ALA A 49 9.88 11.86 -17.19
N ILE A 50 9.27 12.56 -16.22
CA ILE A 50 8.50 13.79 -16.42
C ILE A 50 9.36 15.04 -16.12
N ASP A 51 10.65 14.85 -15.81
CA ASP A 51 11.69 15.87 -15.64
C ASP A 51 11.38 16.90 -14.54
N ASN A 52 10.66 16.48 -13.49
CA ASN A 52 10.33 17.34 -12.36
C ASN A 52 10.48 16.62 -11.01
N TRP A 53 11.21 17.27 -10.11
CA TRP A 53 11.69 16.70 -8.85
C TRP A 53 10.58 16.58 -7.82
N ASN A 54 9.60 17.49 -7.85
CA ASN A 54 8.51 17.52 -6.87
C ASN A 54 7.56 16.33 -7.04
N GLU A 55 7.26 15.92 -8.27
CA GLU A 55 6.43 14.76 -8.57
C GLU A 55 7.17 13.46 -8.26
N ALA A 56 8.48 13.39 -8.49
CA ALA A 56 9.28 12.22 -8.15
C ALA A 56 9.28 11.95 -6.64
N VAL A 57 9.41 12.99 -5.81
CA VAL A 57 9.31 12.88 -4.34
C VAL A 57 7.90 12.43 -3.93
N GLY A 58 6.85 13.00 -4.55
CA GLY A 58 5.47 12.59 -4.29
C GLY A 58 5.22 11.11 -4.60
N GLY A 59 5.67 10.65 -5.77
CA GLY A 59 5.59 9.25 -6.16
C GLY A 59 6.36 8.33 -5.21
N ALA A 60 7.57 8.73 -4.79
CA ALA A 60 8.36 7.96 -3.83
C ALA A 60 7.62 7.73 -2.51
N VAL A 61 7.05 8.80 -1.93
CA VAL A 61 6.28 8.72 -0.68
C VAL A 61 5.04 7.84 -0.87
N GLY A 62 4.35 7.97 -2.01
CA GLY A 62 3.24 7.11 -2.38
C GLY A 62 3.63 5.63 -2.43
N GLY A 63 4.72 5.30 -3.12
CA GLY A 63 5.27 3.95 -3.24
C GLY A 63 5.56 3.29 -1.90
N LEU A 64 6.21 4.03 -1.01
CA LEU A 64 6.53 3.57 0.32
C LEU A 64 5.26 3.28 1.15
N LEU A 65 4.33 4.24 1.20
CA LEU A 65 3.09 4.12 1.99
C LEU A 65 2.17 3.03 1.45
N GLY A 66 2.06 2.91 0.12
CA GLY A 66 1.30 1.85 -0.54
C GLY A 66 1.83 0.46 -0.21
N ALA A 67 3.15 0.27 -0.29
CA ALA A 67 3.79 -1.02 0.01
C ALA A 67 3.62 -1.41 1.48
N LEU A 68 3.83 -0.47 2.41
CA LEU A 68 3.67 -0.73 3.84
C LEU A 68 2.22 -1.04 4.21
N GLY A 69 1.26 -0.27 3.66
CA GLY A 69 -0.17 -0.48 3.90
C GLY A 69 -0.67 -1.82 3.37
N ALA A 70 -0.43 -2.10 2.08
CA ALA A 70 -0.85 -3.34 1.43
C ALA A 70 -0.14 -4.57 1.98
N GLY A 71 1.15 -4.45 2.33
CA GLY A 71 1.92 -5.54 2.89
C GLY A 71 1.33 -6.10 4.20
N GLN A 72 0.72 -5.26 5.04
CA GLN A 72 0.00 -5.74 6.22
C GLN A 72 -1.24 -6.57 5.86
N VAL A 73 -1.98 -6.16 4.82
CA VAL A 73 -3.18 -6.85 4.34
C VAL A 73 -2.81 -8.21 3.75
N VAL A 74 -1.80 -8.26 2.88
CA VAL A 74 -1.29 -9.49 2.25
C VAL A 74 -0.84 -10.49 3.31
N ARG A 75 0.02 -10.08 4.25
CA ARG A 75 0.52 -10.97 5.31
C ARG A 75 -0.61 -11.51 6.18
N ARG A 76 -1.60 -10.67 6.50
CA ARG A 76 -2.76 -11.09 7.29
C ARG A 76 -3.65 -12.07 6.53
N ALA A 77 -3.82 -11.89 5.22
CA ALA A 77 -4.57 -12.82 4.37
C ALA A 77 -3.87 -14.19 4.30
N LEU A 78 -2.55 -14.21 4.12
CA LEU A 78 -1.76 -15.44 4.11
C LEU A 78 -1.76 -16.16 5.46
N HIS A 79 -1.65 -15.44 6.58
CA HIS A 79 -1.75 -16.03 7.93
C HIS A 79 -3.15 -16.60 8.25
N ARG A 80 -4.18 -16.21 7.51
CA ARG A 80 -5.56 -16.73 7.65
C ARG A 80 -5.85 -17.90 6.71
N GLY A 81 -4.85 -18.43 6.01
CA GLY A 81 -5.00 -19.56 5.08
C GLY A 81 -5.25 -19.16 3.62
N GLY A 82 -5.06 -17.89 3.25
CA GLY A 82 -5.16 -17.46 1.85
C GLY A 82 -4.01 -18.00 0.99
N THR A 83 -4.29 -18.24 -0.30
CA THR A 83 -3.26 -18.68 -1.26
C THR A 83 -2.43 -17.50 -1.78
N ARG A 84 -1.14 -17.72 -2.03
CA ARG A 84 -0.24 -16.67 -2.55
C ARG A 84 -0.71 -16.13 -3.90
N GLY A 85 -1.09 -17.01 -4.82
CA GLY A 85 -1.58 -16.62 -6.15
C GLY A 85 -2.89 -15.84 -6.10
N GLY A 86 -3.88 -16.31 -5.33
CA GLY A 86 -5.18 -15.64 -5.22
C GLY A 86 -5.08 -14.26 -4.55
N THR A 87 -4.29 -14.15 -3.49
CA THR A 87 -4.05 -12.86 -2.82
C THR A 87 -3.29 -11.89 -3.70
N ALA A 88 -2.25 -12.35 -4.43
CA ALA A 88 -1.54 -11.52 -5.39
C ALA A 88 -2.45 -10.99 -6.51
N LEU A 89 -3.32 -11.85 -7.06
CA LEU A 89 -4.22 -11.48 -8.15
C LEU A 89 -5.27 -10.43 -7.71
N LEU A 90 -5.87 -10.61 -6.52
CA LEU A 90 -6.81 -9.65 -5.96
C LEU A 90 -6.15 -8.30 -5.65
N VAL A 91 -4.93 -8.32 -5.09
CA VAL A 91 -4.19 -7.11 -4.76
C VAL A 91 -3.68 -6.41 -6.02
N ALA A 92 -3.27 -7.15 -7.05
CA ALA A 92 -2.94 -6.59 -8.35
C ALA A 92 -4.16 -5.94 -9.00
N GLY A 93 -5.34 -6.58 -8.98
CA GLY A 93 -6.59 -5.99 -9.45
C GLY A 93 -6.93 -4.69 -8.70
N ALA A 94 -6.77 -4.68 -7.37
CA ALA A 94 -6.94 -3.47 -6.57
C ALA A 94 -5.92 -2.38 -6.95
N ALA A 95 -4.66 -2.73 -7.20
CA ALA A 95 -3.62 -1.79 -7.63
C ALA A 95 -3.96 -1.14 -8.97
N VAL A 96 -4.53 -1.88 -9.92
CA VAL A 96 -5.01 -1.34 -11.21
C VAL A 96 -6.13 -0.33 -10.98
N LEU A 97 -7.09 -0.63 -10.11
CA LEU A 97 -8.15 0.32 -9.76
C LEU A 97 -7.56 1.59 -9.12
N LEU A 98 -6.59 1.44 -8.20
CA LEU A 98 -5.90 2.57 -7.58
C LEU A 98 -5.16 3.44 -8.61
N ALA A 99 -4.48 2.81 -9.58
CA ALA A 99 -3.81 3.51 -10.67
C ALA A 99 -4.80 4.27 -11.56
N ALA A 100 -5.95 3.67 -11.88
CA ALA A 100 -7.01 4.33 -12.63
C ALA A 100 -7.59 5.52 -11.83
N LEU A 101 -7.82 5.35 -10.53
CA LEU A 101 -8.30 6.41 -9.64
C LEU A 101 -7.27 7.53 -9.47
N ALA A 102 -5.97 7.27 -9.63
CA ALA A 102 -4.92 8.28 -9.53
C ALA A 102 -5.01 9.36 -10.62
N PHE A 103 -5.66 9.08 -11.75
CA PHE A 103 -5.97 10.09 -12.77
C PHE A 103 -7.01 11.13 -12.30
N VAL A 104 -7.64 10.91 -11.13
CA VAL A 104 -8.44 11.91 -10.42
C VAL A 104 -7.55 12.49 -9.28
N PRO A 105 -6.98 13.70 -9.41
CA PRO A 105 -5.92 14.18 -8.51
C PRO A 105 -6.33 14.28 -7.04
N VAL A 106 -7.58 14.67 -6.78
CA VAL A 106 -8.16 14.76 -5.43
C VAL A 106 -8.11 13.39 -4.72
N VAL A 107 -8.26 12.32 -5.49
CA VAL A 107 -8.24 10.95 -5.02
C VAL A 107 -6.80 10.48 -4.73
N GLY A 108 -5.79 11.00 -5.44
CA GLY A 108 -4.38 10.73 -5.17
C GLY A 108 -3.95 11.18 -3.77
N TYR A 109 -4.31 12.39 -3.36
CA TYR A 109 -4.07 12.89 -2.00
C TYR A 109 -4.83 12.09 -0.94
N LEU A 110 -6.08 11.73 -1.20
CA LEU A 110 -6.89 10.92 -0.29
C LEU A 110 -6.28 9.52 -0.07
N HIS A 111 -5.71 8.89 -1.10
CA HIS A 111 -5.05 7.60 -0.95
C HIS A 111 -3.82 7.65 -0.05
N GLY A 112 -3.01 8.71 -0.17
CA GLY A 112 -1.83 8.91 0.67
C GLY A 112 -2.14 8.96 2.17
N VAL A 113 -3.35 9.36 2.55
CA VAL A 113 -3.80 9.43 3.96
C VAL A 113 -4.65 8.22 4.34
N ALA A 114 -5.55 7.77 3.48
CA ALA A 114 -6.54 6.73 3.78
C ALA A 114 -5.90 5.37 4.05
N VAL A 115 -4.90 4.99 3.25
CA VAL A 115 -4.20 3.69 3.36
C VAL A 115 -3.46 3.55 4.71
N PRO A 116 -2.58 4.48 5.14
CA PRO A 116 -1.93 4.40 6.44
C PRO A 116 -2.91 4.54 7.61
N ALA A 117 -3.97 5.35 7.47
CA ALA A 117 -5.00 5.47 8.49
C ALA A 117 -5.75 4.13 8.72
N LEU A 118 -6.09 3.42 7.65
CA LEU A 118 -6.72 2.10 7.74
C LEU A 118 -5.78 1.08 8.41
N ALA A 119 -4.50 1.08 8.03
CA ALA A 119 -3.49 0.21 8.63
C ALA A 119 -3.35 0.47 10.14
N GLY A 120 -3.35 1.73 10.56
CA GLY A 120 -3.33 2.13 11.97
C GLY A 120 -4.55 1.64 12.76
N ARG A 121 -5.74 1.70 12.16
CA ARG A 121 -6.98 1.20 12.78
C ARG A 121 -6.95 -0.31 12.99
N LEU A 122 -6.42 -1.07 12.02
CA LEU A 122 -6.34 -2.53 12.13
C LEU A 122 -5.37 -3.01 13.23
N ARG A 123 -4.32 -2.24 13.55
CA ARG A 123 -3.40 -2.56 14.67
C ARG A 123 -4.09 -2.46 16.03
N ARG A 124 -4.99 -1.49 16.23
CA ARG A 124 -5.67 -1.29 17.53
C ARG A 124 -6.64 -2.41 17.88
N SER A 125 -7.24 -3.06 16.87
CA SER A 125 -8.21 -4.14 17.08
C SER A 125 -7.57 -5.49 17.44
N ALA A 126 -6.25 -5.66 17.25
CA ALA A 126 -5.56 -6.90 17.57
C ALA A 126 -5.40 -7.16 19.09
N GLY A 127 -5.48 -6.11 19.91
CA GLY A 127 -5.32 -6.22 21.37
C GLY A 127 -6.51 -6.82 22.13
N ARG A 128 -7.69 -6.96 21.52
CA ARG A 128 -8.91 -7.43 22.21
C ARG A 128 -9.02 -8.96 22.33
N ARG A 129 -8.07 -9.72 21.76
CA ARG A 129 -8.16 -11.18 21.60
C ARG A 129 -8.10 -12.01 22.90
N HIS A 130 -7.76 -11.40 24.04
CA HIS A 130 -7.59 -12.13 25.30
C HIS A 130 -8.60 -11.74 26.40
N ALA A 131 -9.60 -10.91 26.10
CA ALA A 131 -10.60 -10.52 27.09
C ALA A 131 -11.59 -11.67 27.40
N GLY A 132 -12.06 -12.39 26.37
CA GLY A 132 -13.04 -13.48 26.52
C GLY A 132 -12.46 -14.84 26.93
N LEU A 133 -11.14 -15.03 26.87
CA LEU A 133 -10.50 -16.28 27.29
C LEU A 133 -10.20 -16.33 28.80
N ARG A 134 -10.19 -15.16 29.47
CA ARG A 134 -9.96 -15.06 30.92
C ARG A 134 -11.17 -15.49 31.76
N SER A 135 -12.37 -15.46 31.18
CA SER A 135 -13.58 -15.97 31.84
C SER A 135 -13.70 -17.49 31.74
N LEU A 136 -13.05 -18.13 30.77
CA LEU A 136 -13.09 -19.59 30.60
C LEU A 136 -12.03 -20.34 31.43
N ALA A 137 -10.96 -19.64 31.84
CA ALA A 137 -9.89 -20.21 32.64
C ALA A 137 -10.18 -20.15 34.16
N ARG A 138 -11.41 -19.82 34.55
CA ARG A 138 -11.81 -19.62 35.96
C ARG A 138 -12.66 -20.75 36.54
N ASP A 139 -12.89 -21.82 35.78
CA ASP A 139 -13.57 -23.02 36.27
C ASP A 139 -12.56 -24.15 36.55
#